data_AF-A0A9P4QJE2-F1
#
_entry.id   AF-A0A9P4QJE2-F1
#
_cell.length_a   1.000
_cell.length_b   1.000
_cell.length_c   1.000
_cell.angle_alpha   90.00
_cell.angle_beta   90.00
_cell.angle_gamma   90.00
#
_symmetry.space_group_name_H-M   'P 1'
#
loop_
_entity.id
_entity.type
_entity.pdbx_description
1 polymer ?
#
loop_
_entity_poly.entity_id
_entity_poly.type
_entity_poly.pdbx_seq_one_letter_code
_entity_poly.pdbx_strand_id
1 'polypeptide(L)'
;MASRTPLAIDGNDDAVHAQTQSPLFSAIPAEIRNEIFDLALREYQDPEKPYNRYTYYTRPGSFAQTRVDFALLQTCKRIFKETMPIPLKNLEARFYLGIHSERVPPDYAYQREYPDEAGFQICSKKRKQELSSKQWAAIQHINITAQLIALRESCIRQLFADRSGLAPKVVTITIRYTDWWYWENNHPLNLSGVHMRGISFPNSVERIVMQLETREGKRKELEQVIADLFARPEVNKYSVTDGRDLMLSEEIGVKEWQWDGPTVFAKAAKRRSNKYPHHPEGLEMRYIVKELTWI
;
A
#
# COMPACT_ATOMS: atom_id res chain seq x y z
N MET A 1 23.79 -2.04 25.52
CA MET A 1 23.10 -2.54 24.31
C MET A 1 23.47 -1.61 23.16
N ALA A 2 24.24 -2.11 22.19
CA ALA A 2 24.86 -1.29 21.16
C ALA A 2 23.83 -0.76 20.15
N SER A 3 23.77 0.57 20.06
CA SER A 3 23.13 1.33 19.00
C SER A 3 23.83 1.04 17.67
N ARG A 4 23.12 0.53 16.66
CA ARG A 4 23.62 0.41 15.29
C ARG A 4 23.23 1.67 14.51
N THR A 5 24.22 2.52 14.31
CA THR A 5 24.22 3.71 13.46
C THR A 5 23.92 3.35 11.99
N PRO A 6 23.34 4.25 11.16
CA PRO A 6 23.01 3.96 9.77
C PRO A 6 24.27 3.73 8.91
N LEU A 7 24.11 2.89 7.89
CA LEU A 7 25.10 2.55 6.86
C LEU A 7 25.59 3.80 6.10
N ALA A 8 26.58 4.49 6.63
CA ALA A 8 27.53 5.28 5.84
C ALA A 8 28.78 4.40 5.65
N ILE A 9 28.97 3.90 4.44
CA ILE A 9 30.23 3.24 4.07
C ILE A 9 30.93 4.18 3.09
N ASP A 10 31.80 5.03 3.64
CA ASP A 10 32.97 5.50 2.91
C ASP A 10 33.85 4.27 2.69
N GLY A 11 33.77 3.71 1.49
CA GLY A 11 34.47 2.49 1.11
C GLY A 11 35.61 2.82 0.16
N ASN A 12 36.84 2.71 0.66
CA ASN A 12 38.05 2.54 -0.14
C ASN A 12 37.76 1.53 -1.27
N ASP A 13 38.15 1.86 -2.50
CA ASP A 13 37.80 1.10 -3.71
C ASP A 13 38.71 -0.13 -3.87
N ASP A 14 38.82 -0.93 -2.81
CA ASP A 14 39.55 -2.20 -2.83
C ASP A 14 38.95 -3.11 -3.91
N ALA A 15 39.82 -3.68 -4.74
CA ALA A 15 39.45 -4.55 -5.85
C ALA A 15 38.46 -5.64 -5.41
N VAL A 16 37.23 -5.57 -5.91
CA VAL A 16 36.19 -6.55 -5.61
C VAL A 16 36.53 -7.87 -6.28
N HIS A 17 36.71 -8.93 -5.48
CA HIS A 17 37.01 -10.27 -5.99
C HIS A 17 35.96 -10.73 -6.99
N ALA A 18 36.39 -11.25 -8.15
CA ALA A 18 35.49 -11.61 -9.26
C ALA A 18 34.60 -12.83 -8.97
N GLN A 19 34.89 -13.64 -7.96
CA GLN A 19 34.04 -14.79 -7.57
C GLN A 19 33.84 -15.84 -8.68
N THR A 20 34.78 -16.01 -9.61
CA THR A 20 34.68 -16.95 -10.75
C THR A 20 34.64 -18.43 -10.34
N GLN A 21 34.96 -18.74 -9.08
CA GLN A 21 34.75 -20.08 -8.52
C GLN A 21 33.27 -20.41 -8.26
N SER A 22 32.38 -19.42 -8.29
CA SER A 22 30.93 -19.63 -8.17
C SER A 22 30.28 -19.75 -9.56
N PRO A 23 29.47 -20.80 -9.82
CA PRO A 23 28.72 -20.92 -11.07
C PRO A 23 27.85 -19.71 -11.37
N LEU A 24 27.39 -19.01 -10.33
CA LEU A 24 26.65 -17.76 -10.46
C LEU A 24 27.43 -16.74 -11.30
N PHE A 25 28.75 -16.65 -11.12
CA PHE A 25 29.59 -15.66 -11.80
C PHE A 25 30.43 -16.21 -12.95
N SER A 26 30.61 -17.54 -13.05
CA SER A 26 31.38 -18.17 -14.14
C SER A 26 30.53 -18.82 -15.22
N ALA A 27 29.31 -19.25 -14.92
CA ALA A 27 28.45 -19.94 -15.87
C ALA A 27 27.19 -19.15 -16.23
N ILE A 28 26.62 -18.41 -15.29
CA ILE A 28 25.35 -17.70 -15.49
C ILE A 28 25.62 -16.31 -16.11
N PRO A 29 24.97 -15.97 -17.25
CA PRO A 29 25.05 -14.64 -17.86
C PRO A 29 24.53 -13.53 -16.93
N ALA A 30 24.95 -12.28 -17.19
CA ALA A 30 24.60 -11.15 -16.33
C ALA A 30 23.09 -10.89 -16.29
N GLU A 31 22.39 -11.11 -17.39
CA GLU A 31 20.95 -10.94 -17.56
C GLU A 31 20.19 -11.88 -16.62
N ILE A 32 20.53 -13.16 -16.67
CA ILE A 32 19.89 -14.18 -15.81
C ILE A 32 20.26 -13.96 -14.34
N ARG A 33 21.51 -13.56 -14.04
CA ARG A 33 21.87 -13.16 -12.67
C ARG A 33 20.99 -12.01 -12.17
N ASN A 34 20.76 -10.98 -12.98
CA ASN A 34 19.94 -9.85 -12.59
C ASN A 34 18.50 -10.25 -12.30
N GLU A 35 17.92 -11.18 -13.08
CA GLU A 35 16.60 -11.73 -12.79
C GLU A 35 16.57 -12.53 -11.48
N ILE A 36 17.58 -13.38 -11.23
CA ILE A 36 17.73 -14.12 -9.97
C ILE A 36 17.80 -13.14 -8.80
N PHE A 37 18.62 -12.09 -8.92
CA PHE A 37 18.78 -11.06 -7.90
C PHE A 37 17.50 -10.28 -7.67
N ASP A 38 16.78 -9.92 -8.73
CA ASP A 38 15.50 -9.22 -8.65
C ASP A 38 14.45 -10.05 -7.89
N LEU A 39 14.35 -11.35 -8.20
CA LEU A 39 13.43 -12.27 -7.53
C LEU A 39 13.83 -12.52 -6.07
N ALA A 40 15.11 -12.77 -5.81
CA ALA A 40 15.62 -13.11 -4.47
C ALA A 40 15.53 -11.93 -3.49
N LEU A 41 15.68 -10.70 -3.99
CA LEU A 41 15.67 -9.48 -3.17
C LEU A 41 14.32 -8.74 -3.20
N ARG A 42 13.31 -9.30 -3.88
CA ARG A 42 11.96 -8.74 -3.89
C ARG A 42 11.32 -8.87 -2.51
N GLU A 43 10.52 -7.87 -2.13
CA GLU A 43 9.65 -7.99 -0.97
C GLU A 43 8.56 -9.05 -1.24
N TYR A 44 8.39 -10.01 -0.32
CA TYR A 44 7.38 -11.07 -0.43
C TYR A 44 6.60 -11.24 0.88
N GLN A 45 5.46 -11.92 0.83
CA GLN A 45 4.65 -12.27 1.99
C GLN A 45 5.26 -13.47 2.73
N ASP A 46 5.67 -13.26 3.97
CA ASP A 46 6.32 -14.25 4.83
C ASP A 46 5.34 -15.39 5.18
N PRO A 47 5.55 -16.61 4.64
CA PRO A 47 4.63 -17.72 4.86
C PRO A 47 4.62 -18.19 6.33
N GLU A 48 5.63 -17.84 7.12
CA GLU A 48 5.69 -18.19 8.55
C GLU A 48 4.91 -17.22 9.43
N LYS A 49 4.47 -16.07 8.88
CA LYS A 49 3.75 -15.02 9.62
C LYS A 49 2.44 -14.61 8.93
N PRO A 50 1.52 -15.56 8.68
CA PRO A 50 0.22 -15.25 8.09
C PRO A 50 -0.60 -14.40 9.05
N TYR A 51 -1.38 -13.48 8.47
CA TYR A 51 -2.42 -12.79 9.22
C TYR A 51 -3.63 -13.69 9.42
N ASN A 52 -4.39 -13.42 10.47
CA ASN A 52 -5.65 -14.09 10.69
C ASN A 52 -6.67 -13.64 9.62
N ARG A 53 -7.27 -14.62 8.93
CA ARG A 53 -8.28 -14.43 7.87
C ARG A 53 -9.43 -13.50 8.28
N TYR A 54 -9.84 -13.52 9.54
CA TYR A 54 -10.96 -12.76 10.07
C TYR A 54 -10.58 -11.34 10.51
N THR A 55 -9.46 -10.79 10.04
CA THR A 55 -9.10 -9.40 10.32
C THR A 55 -9.57 -8.48 9.21
N TYR A 56 -9.71 -7.19 9.51
CA TYR A 56 -10.13 -6.19 8.52
C TYR A 56 -9.08 -5.95 7.42
N TYR A 57 -7.82 -6.33 7.63
CA TYR A 57 -6.70 -6.06 6.71
C TYR A 57 -6.22 -7.28 5.93
N THR A 58 -6.73 -8.48 6.22
CA THR A 58 -6.41 -9.67 5.43
C THR A 58 -7.22 -9.68 4.15
N ARG A 59 -6.52 -9.52 3.03
CA ARG A 59 -7.10 -9.49 1.67
C ARG A 59 -6.04 -9.85 0.63
N PRO A 60 -6.40 -10.08 -0.65
CA PRO A 60 -5.43 -10.27 -1.73
C PRO A 60 -4.36 -9.15 -1.74
N GLY A 61 -3.09 -9.56 -1.77
CA GLY A 61 -1.94 -8.66 -1.65
C GLY A 61 -1.54 -8.29 -0.21
N SER A 62 -2.26 -8.78 0.80
CA SER A 62 -1.98 -8.55 2.22
C SER A 62 -2.42 -9.75 3.10
N PHE A 63 -1.91 -10.95 2.82
CA PHE A 63 -2.20 -12.14 3.62
C PHE A 63 -1.22 -12.41 4.76
N ALA A 64 -0.02 -11.83 4.72
CA ALA A 64 1.02 -12.05 5.71
C ALA A 64 1.94 -10.83 5.86
N GLN A 65 2.79 -10.85 6.89
CA GLN A 65 3.85 -9.85 7.05
C GLN A 65 4.78 -9.88 5.85
N THR A 66 5.15 -8.72 5.31
CA THR A 66 6.12 -8.68 4.20
C THR A 66 7.57 -8.63 4.67
N ARG A 67 8.45 -9.40 4.02
CA ARG A 67 9.88 -9.52 4.30
C ARG A 67 10.70 -9.38 3.01
N VAL A 68 11.93 -8.92 3.16
CA VAL A 68 12.98 -9.00 2.14
C VAL A 68 14.07 -9.90 2.71
N ASP A 69 14.58 -10.84 1.94
CA ASP A 69 15.72 -11.65 2.36
C ASP A 69 17.03 -10.95 2.00
N PHE A 70 17.84 -10.65 3.01
CA PHE A 70 19.12 -9.96 2.84
C PHE A 70 20.32 -10.91 2.92
N ALA A 71 20.11 -12.22 3.10
CA ALA A 71 21.21 -13.20 3.17
C ALA A 71 22.08 -13.16 1.90
N LEU A 72 21.45 -12.97 0.74
CA LEU A 72 22.14 -12.82 -0.53
C LEU A 72 23.10 -11.60 -0.53
N LEU A 73 22.63 -10.44 -0.07
CA LEU A 73 23.48 -9.23 0.04
C LEU A 73 24.69 -9.42 0.95
N GLN A 74 24.57 -10.32 1.94
CA GLN A 74 25.61 -10.61 2.92
C GLN A 74 26.60 -11.68 2.45
N THR A 75 26.41 -12.27 1.28
CA THR A 75 27.24 -13.39 0.79
C THR A 75 28.63 -12.94 0.35
N CYS A 76 28.75 -11.88 -0.45
CA CYS A 76 30.06 -11.32 -0.84
C CYS A 76 29.97 -9.87 -1.33
N LYS A 77 31.11 -9.16 -1.34
CA LYS A 77 31.20 -7.77 -1.82
C LYS A 77 30.73 -7.58 -3.27
N ARG A 78 30.93 -8.57 -4.15
CA ARG A 78 30.49 -8.52 -5.55
C ARG A 78 28.97 -8.50 -5.65
N ILE A 79 28.30 -9.44 -4.99
CA ILE A 79 26.83 -9.46 -4.90
C ILE A 79 26.32 -8.16 -4.28
N PHE A 80 26.91 -7.73 -3.16
CA PHE A 80 26.51 -6.48 -2.51
C PHE A 80 26.57 -5.27 -3.47
N LYS A 81 27.69 -5.05 -4.17
CA LYS A 81 27.82 -3.93 -5.12
C LYS A 81 26.84 -4.05 -6.30
N GLU A 82 26.63 -5.26 -6.85
CA GLU A 82 25.72 -5.48 -7.99
C GLU A 82 24.24 -5.30 -7.60
N THR A 83 23.86 -5.56 -6.35
CA THR A 83 22.44 -5.78 -5.98
C THR A 83 21.88 -4.89 -4.88
N MET A 84 22.71 -4.16 -4.14
CA MET A 84 22.26 -3.26 -3.06
C MET A 84 21.14 -2.28 -3.48
N PRO A 85 21.07 -1.77 -4.73
CA PRO A 85 19.95 -0.92 -5.17
C PRO A 85 18.61 -1.65 -5.37
N ILE A 86 18.64 -2.97 -5.62
CA ILE A 86 17.45 -3.75 -6.03
C ILE A 86 16.34 -3.75 -4.96
N PRO A 87 16.62 -4.01 -3.67
CA PRO A 87 15.58 -3.97 -2.63
C PRO A 87 14.83 -2.64 -2.57
N LEU A 88 15.49 -1.53 -2.91
CA LEU A 88 14.90 -0.19 -2.88
C LEU A 88 14.08 0.10 -4.14
N LYS A 89 14.55 -0.33 -5.31
CA LYS A 89 13.86 -0.15 -6.60
C LYS A 89 12.46 -0.78 -6.60
N ASN A 90 12.33 -1.97 -6.02
CA ASN A 90 11.08 -2.73 -5.99
C ASN A 90 10.28 -2.51 -4.69
N LEU A 91 10.68 -1.55 -3.86
CA LEU A 91 10.02 -1.30 -2.60
C LEU A 91 8.71 -0.55 -2.83
N GLU A 92 7.59 -1.22 -2.63
CA GLU A 92 6.29 -0.54 -2.53
C GLU A 92 6.09 -0.05 -1.09
N ALA A 93 5.84 1.25 -0.90
CA ALA A 93 5.41 1.74 0.42
C ALA A 93 3.90 1.51 0.60
N ARG A 94 3.49 1.01 1.77
CA ARG A 94 2.09 0.85 2.12
C ARG A 94 1.76 1.66 3.36
N PHE A 95 0.64 2.36 3.32
CA PHE A 95 0.15 3.22 4.38
C PHE A 95 -1.30 2.87 4.69
N TYR A 96 -1.66 2.99 5.97
CA TYR A 96 -3.05 2.86 6.40
C TYR A 96 -3.51 4.16 7.03
N LEU A 97 -4.65 4.67 6.57
CA LEU A 97 -5.30 5.88 7.09
C LEU A 97 -6.59 5.48 7.80
N GLY A 98 -6.72 5.84 9.07
CA GLY A 98 -7.90 5.46 9.86
C GLY A 98 -7.90 6.00 11.28
N ILE A 99 -8.88 5.58 12.07
CA ILE A 99 -9.03 5.94 13.50
C ILE A 99 -8.79 4.71 14.39
N HIS A 100 -8.80 3.52 13.81
CA HIS A 100 -8.90 2.26 14.54
C HIS A 100 -7.73 1.31 14.25
N SER A 101 -7.01 0.88 15.29
CA SER A 101 -5.85 -0.03 15.19
C SER A 101 -6.19 -1.38 14.63
N GLU A 102 -7.38 -1.90 14.90
CA GLU A 102 -7.79 -3.23 14.44
C GLU A 102 -7.88 -3.34 12.92
N ARG A 103 -7.86 -2.21 12.21
CA ARG A 103 -7.91 -2.12 10.75
C ARG A 103 -6.55 -2.12 10.08
N VAL A 104 -5.49 -2.20 10.87
CA VAL A 104 -4.10 -2.10 10.47
C VAL A 104 -3.36 -3.38 10.87
N PRO A 105 -2.50 -3.96 10.00
CA PRO A 105 -1.72 -5.13 10.38
C PRO A 105 -0.74 -4.83 11.53
N PRO A 106 -0.44 -5.81 12.40
CA PRO A 106 0.30 -5.58 13.65
C PRO A 106 1.78 -5.19 13.45
N ASP A 107 2.35 -5.40 12.26
CA ASP A 107 3.71 -4.98 11.90
C ASP A 107 3.79 -3.52 11.42
N TYR A 108 2.66 -2.82 11.35
CA TYR A 108 2.57 -1.38 11.09
C TYR A 108 2.44 -0.64 12.41
N ALA A 109 3.26 0.41 12.57
CA ALA A 109 3.22 1.26 13.72
C ALA A 109 2.56 2.60 13.39
N TYR A 110 1.91 3.15 14.40
CA TYR A 110 1.48 4.53 14.41
C TYR A 110 2.67 5.46 14.33
N GLN A 111 2.66 6.34 13.35
CA GLN A 111 3.70 7.37 13.20
C GLN A 111 3.40 8.61 14.03
N ARG A 112 2.11 8.90 14.26
CA ARG A 112 1.63 10.01 15.07
C ARG A 112 0.16 9.82 15.38
N GLU A 113 -0.24 10.03 16.63
CA GLU A 113 -1.57 10.57 16.92
C GLU A 113 -1.51 12.04 16.55
N TYR A 114 -2.29 12.47 15.57
CA TYR A 114 -2.43 13.90 15.34
C TYR A 114 -3.22 14.50 16.51
N PRO A 115 -2.82 15.68 17.01
CA PRO A 115 -3.65 16.48 17.89
C PRO A 115 -4.74 17.24 17.10
N ASP A 116 -5.15 16.75 15.92
CA ASP A 116 -6.45 17.20 15.42
C ASP A 116 -7.51 16.59 16.34
N GLU A 117 -8.55 17.36 16.67
CA GLU A 117 -9.58 16.96 17.65
C GLU A 117 -10.31 15.65 17.27
N ALA A 118 -10.03 15.08 16.10
CA ALA A 118 -10.69 13.93 15.50
C ALA A 118 -9.92 12.60 15.59
N GLY A 119 -8.64 12.60 15.97
CA GLY A 119 -7.88 11.36 16.27
C GLY A 119 -7.51 10.51 15.04
N PHE A 120 -7.25 11.14 13.89
CA PHE A 120 -6.84 10.41 12.69
C PHE A 120 -5.38 9.94 12.75
N GLN A 121 -5.13 8.74 12.22
CA GLN A 121 -3.86 8.04 12.33
C GLN A 121 -3.32 7.63 10.95
N ILE A 122 -2.02 7.88 10.74
CA ILE A 122 -1.24 7.38 9.60
C ILE A 122 -0.32 6.27 10.10
N CYS A 123 -0.49 5.07 9.55
CA CYS A 123 0.31 3.91 9.92
C CYS A 123 1.23 3.50 8.78
N SER A 124 2.47 3.12 9.13
CA SER A 124 3.46 2.57 8.21
C SER A 124 4.28 1.51 8.90
N LYS A 125 5.00 0.67 8.15
CA LYS A 125 5.94 -0.28 8.76
C LYS A 125 7.04 0.46 9.51
N LYS A 126 7.40 -0.02 10.71
CA LYS A 126 8.51 0.53 11.51
C LYS A 126 9.79 0.69 10.70
N ARG A 127 10.21 -0.35 9.97
CA ARG A 127 11.42 -0.29 9.12
C ARG A 127 11.40 0.83 8.06
N LYS A 128 10.21 1.27 7.64
CA LYS A 128 10.07 2.34 6.64
C LYS A 128 10.26 3.72 7.27
N GLN A 129 10.08 3.85 8.59
CA GLN A 129 10.34 5.09 9.35
C GLN A 129 11.84 5.42 9.41
N GLU A 130 12.71 4.44 9.17
CA GLU A 130 14.17 4.58 9.20
C GLU A 130 14.79 4.83 7.83
N LEU A 131 13.99 4.96 6.77
CA LEU A 131 14.49 5.21 5.42
C LEU A 131 15.05 6.62 5.30
N SER A 132 16.24 6.73 4.72
CA SER A 132 16.86 8.00 4.32
C SER A 132 16.08 8.66 3.16
N SER A 133 16.29 9.96 2.94
CA SER A 133 15.63 10.67 1.84
C SER A 133 15.92 10.06 0.45
N LYS A 134 17.14 9.53 0.24
CA LYS A 134 17.49 8.83 -1.01
C LYS A 134 16.68 7.55 -1.20
N GLN A 135 16.41 6.82 -0.12
CA GLN A 135 15.60 5.61 -0.17
C GLN A 135 14.12 5.91 -0.36
N TRP A 136 13.61 6.99 0.23
CA TRP A 136 12.26 7.49 -0.04
C TRP A 136 12.08 7.91 -1.50
N ALA A 137 13.07 8.58 -2.08
CA ALA A 137 13.05 8.99 -3.49
C ALA A 137 13.08 7.82 -4.49
N ALA A 138 13.57 6.66 -4.08
CA ALA A 138 13.58 5.47 -4.92
C ALA A 138 12.19 4.82 -5.06
N ILE A 139 11.25 5.09 -4.15
CA ILE A 139 9.92 4.48 -4.15
C ILE A 139 9.04 5.15 -5.21
N GLN A 140 8.71 4.39 -6.26
CA GLN A 140 7.91 4.87 -7.39
C GLN A 140 6.41 4.59 -7.28
N HIS A 141 6.02 3.66 -6.42
CA HIS A 141 4.63 3.25 -6.22
C HIS A 141 4.32 3.13 -4.73
N ILE A 142 3.25 3.79 -4.30
CA ILE A 142 2.72 3.66 -2.94
C ILE A 142 1.28 3.15 -2.95
N ASN A 143 0.93 2.40 -1.91
CA ASN A 143 -0.42 1.92 -1.63
C ASN A 143 -0.96 2.59 -0.36
N ILE A 144 -2.14 3.18 -0.43
CA ILE A 144 -2.83 3.84 0.68
C ILE A 144 -4.15 3.10 0.90
N THR A 145 -4.29 2.37 1.99
CA THR A 145 -5.59 1.82 2.39
C THR A 145 -6.24 2.77 3.38
N ALA A 146 -7.43 3.27 3.07
CA ALA A 146 -8.05 4.34 3.85
C ALA A 146 -9.47 3.99 4.28
N GLN A 147 -9.78 4.25 5.55
CA GLN A 147 -11.17 4.52 5.94
C GLN A 147 -11.63 5.81 5.26
N LEU A 148 -12.85 5.85 4.70
CA LEU A 148 -13.35 7.05 4.00
C LEU A 148 -13.28 8.30 4.88
N ILE A 149 -13.55 8.16 6.18
CA ILE A 149 -13.47 9.26 7.15
C ILE A 149 -12.07 9.88 7.26
N ALA A 150 -11.01 9.10 7.00
CA ALA A 150 -9.62 9.53 7.08
C ALA A 150 -9.01 9.90 5.72
N LEU A 151 -9.72 9.66 4.60
CA LEU A 151 -9.28 10.07 3.27
C LEU A 151 -9.57 11.57 3.07
N ARG A 152 -8.67 12.42 3.59
CA ARG A 152 -8.75 13.88 3.55
C ARG A 152 -7.44 14.49 3.11
N GLU A 153 -7.50 15.72 2.59
CA GLU A 153 -6.30 16.47 2.19
C GLU A 153 -5.24 16.54 3.29
N SER A 154 -5.64 16.83 4.54
CA SER A 154 -4.70 16.92 5.67
C SER A 154 -3.88 15.64 5.86
N CYS A 155 -4.52 14.47 5.81
CA CYS A 155 -3.86 13.18 5.95
C CYS A 155 -2.91 12.89 4.77
N ILE A 156 -3.33 13.21 3.54
CA ILE A 156 -2.51 13.01 2.35
C ILE A 156 -1.30 13.95 2.34
N ARG A 157 -1.51 15.25 2.57
CA ARG A 157 -0.44 16.26 2.67
C ARG A 157 0.60 15.85 3.70
N GLN A 158 0.13 15.39 4.85
CA GLN A 158 0.99 14.98 5.93
C GLN A 158 1.81 13.73 5.63
N LEU A 159 1.19 12.72 4.99
CA LEU A 159 1.88 11.52 4.55
C LEU A 159 3.14 11.86 3.75
N PHE A 160 3.03 12.81 2.81
CA PHE A 160 4.16 13.25 2.00
C PHE A 160 5.11 14.19 2.76
N ALA A 161 4.60 15.12 3.56
CA ALA A 161 5.43 16.06 4.32
C ALA A 161 6.38 15.37 5.32
N ASP A 162 5.93 14.29 5.97
CA ASP A 162 6.74 13.54 6.94
C ASP A 162 7.88 12.72 6.30
N ARG A 163 7.95 12.64 4.96
CA ARG A 163 8.87 11.76 4.23
C ARG A 163 9.63 12.53 3.17
N SER A 164 10.71 13.18 3.61
CA SER A 164 11.62 13.92 2.73
C SER A 164 12.05 13.05 1.55
N GLY A 165 11.81 13.53 0.33
CA GLY A 165 12.20 12.87 -0.91
C GLY A 165 11.18 11.88 -1.47
N LEU A 166 10.09 11.53 -0.77
CA LEU A 166 9.06 10.65 -1.32
C LEU A 166 8.35 11.33 -2.51
N ALA A 167 8.58 10.81 -3.72
CA ALA A 167 8.09 11.36 -4.98
C ALA A 167 7.61 10.24 -5.91
N PRO A 168 6.52 9.52 -5.56
CA PRO A 168 6.05 8.39 -6.33
C PRO A 168 5.38 8.83 -7.63
N LYS A 169 5.48 8.00 -8.67
CA LYS A 169 4.75 8.16 -9.93
C LYS A 169 3.33 7.63 -9.85
N VAL A 170 3.12 6.58 -9.05
CA VAL A 170 1.83 5.88 -8.94
C VAL A 170 1.38 5.85 -7.49
N VAL A 171 0.13 6.23 -7.26
CA VAL A 171 -0.55 6.09 -5.97
C VAL A 171 -1.75 5.18 -6.15
N THR A 172 -1.79 4.06 -5.43
CA THR A 172 -3.00 3.24 -5.32
C THR A 172 -3.72 3.56 -4.03
N ILE A 173 -5.01 3.91 -4.09
CA ILE A 173 -5.87 4.14 -2.94
C ILE A 173 -6.89 3.01 -2.87
N THR A 174 -6.97 2.31 -1.74
CA THR A 174 -7.93 1.23 -1.54
C THR A 174 -8.94 1.62 -0.46
N ILE A 175 -10.22 1.61 -0.82
CA ILE A 175 -11.35 1.65 0.11
C ILE A 175 -11.90 0.23 0.22
N ARG A 176 -11.63 -0.42 1.35
CA ARG A 176 -12.15 -1.78 1.62
C ARG A 176 -13.66 -1.74 1.85
N TYR A 177 -14.32 -2.88 1.71
CA TYR A 177 -15.75 -3.02 2.07
C TYR A 177 -16.05 -2.47 3.48
N THR A 178 -15.17 -2.76 4.43
CA THR A 178 -15.35 -2.33 5.81
C THR A 178 -14.96 -0.87 6.06
N ASP A 179 -14.47 -0.15 5.06
CA ASP A 179 -13.95 1.21 5.22
C ASP A 179 -14.92 2.28 4.67
N TRP A 180 -16.07 1.83 4.16
CA TRP A 180 -17.18 2.70 3.79
C TRP A 180 -17.90 3.30 5.00
N TRP A 181 -18.58 4.42 4.79
CA TRP A 181 -19.41 5.06 5.80
C TRP A 181 -20.49 4.12 6.33
N TYR A 182 -20.48 3.92 7.65
CA TYR A 182 -21.49 3.13 8.36
C TYR A 182 -21.75 1.74 7.75
N TRP A 183 -20.71 1.10 7.20
CA TRP A 183 -20.81 -0.22 6.58
C TRP A 183 -21.36 -1.27 7.54
N GLU A 184 -21.13 -1.12 8.86
CA GLU A 184 -21.64 -1.98 9.93
C GLU A 184 -23.16 -2.07 9.93
N ASN A 185 -23.82 -1.01 9.47
CA ASN A 185 -25.27 -0.85 9.45
C ASN A 185 -25.84 -1.00 8.02
N ASN A 186 -25.05 -1.54 7.09
CA ASN A 186 -25.42 -1.73 5.68
C ASN A 186 -25.84 -0.44 4.94
N HIS A 187 -25.34 0.73 5.36
CA HIS A 187 -25.69 2.00 4.73
C HIS A 187 -25.37 2.01 3.22
N PRO A 188 -26.14 2.76 2.40
CA PRO A 188 -25.86 2.94 0.98
C PRO A 188 -24.42 3.36 0.71
N LEU A 189 -23.80 2.80 -0.32
CA LEU A 189 -22.45 3.20 -0.72
C LEU A 189 -22.46 4.66 -1.18
N ASN A 190 -21.55 5.45 -0.63
CA ASN A 190 -21.48 6.86 -0.96
C ASN A 190 -20.08 7.41 -0.72
N LEU A 191 -19.58 8.20 -1.67
CA LEU A 191 -18.34 8.98 -1.54
C LEU A 191 -18.60 10.43 -1.12
N SER A 192 -19.87 10.83 -0.99
CA SER A 192 -20.32 12.06 -0.34
C SER A 192 -19.65 12.22 1.03
N GLY A 193 -18.75 13.20 1.15
CA GLY A 193 -17.93 13.43 2.34
C GLY A 193 -16.45 13.08 2.18
N VAL A 194 -16.08 12.32 1.14
CA VAL A 194 -14.70 12.31 0.64
C VAL A 194 -14.53 13.58 -0.19
N HIS A 195 -13.79 14.53 0.36
CA HIS A 195 -13.34 15.68 -0.39
C HIS A 195 -12.20 15.25 -1.32
N MET A 196 -12.51 14.48 -2.38
CA MET A 196 -11.56 14.30 -3.49
C MET A 196 -11.11 15.67 -3.99
N ARG A 197 -12.09 16.58 -4.08
CA ARG A 197 -11.89 18.01 -4.22
C ARG A 197 -11.05 18.56 -3.04
N GLY A 198 -9.83 18.98 -3.33
CA GLY A 198 -8.91 19.56 -2.36
C GLY A 198 -7.72 18.67 -2.02
N ILE A 199 -7.80 17.36 -2.29
CA ILE A 199 -6.60 16.50 -2.19
C ILE A 199 -5.63 16.86 -3.31
N SER A 200 -4.47 17.38 -2.93
CA SER A 200 -3.35 17.64 -3.84
C SER A 200 -2.22 16.63 -3.59
N PHE A 201 -1.78 15.96 -4.66
CA PHE A 201 -0.65 15.04 -4.65
C PHE A 201 0.65 15.73 -5.10
N PRO A 202 1.84 15.20 -4.75
CA PRO A 202 3.09 15.72 -5.29
C PRO A 202 3.11 15.73 -6.83
N ASN A 203 3.77 16.72 -7.42
CA ASN A 203 3.92 16.85 -8.88
C ASN A 203 4.54 15.62 -9.59
N SER A 204 5.23 14.76 -8.85
CA SER A 204 5.76 13.49 -9.36
C SER A 204 4.66 12.46 -9.66
N VAL A 205 3.46 12.60 -9.10
CA VAL A 205 2.36 11.67 -9.33
C VAL A 205 1.83 11.87 -10.74
N GLU A 206 1.91 10.80 -11.52
CA GLU A 206 1.45 10.72 -12.91
C GLU A 206 0.14 9.90 -12.99
N ARG A 207 -0.12 9.05 -11.99
CA ARG A 207 -1.28 8.15 -12.01
C ARG A 207 -1.80 7.85 -10.61
N ILE A 208 -3.13 7.92 -10.46
CA ILE A 208 -3.84 7.45 -9.27
C ILE A 208 -4.73 6.29 -9.66
N VAL A 209 -4.68 5.20 -8.90
CA VAL A 209 -5.57 4.06 -9.05
C VAL A 209 -6.42 3.94 -7.80
N MET A 210 -7.74 4.08 -7.90
CA MET A 210 -8.64 3.85 -6.79
C MET A 210 -9.28 2.48 -6.89
N GLN A 211 -9.14 1.67 -5.84
CA GLN A 211 -9.80 0.39 -5.68
C GLN A 211 -10.98 0.56 -4.72
N LEU A 212 -12.19 0.41 -5.23
CA LEU A 212 -13.43 0.45 -4.47
C LEU A 212 -13.94 -0.98 -4.26
N GLU A 213 -13.87 -1.46 -3.03
CA GLU A 213 -14.27 -2.82 -2.66
C GLU A 213 -15.63 -2.82 -1.96
N THR A 214 -16.52 -3.73 -2.32
CA THR A 214 -17.78 -3.97 -1.61
C THR A 214 -18.20 -5.44 -1.72
N ARG A 215 -19.35 -5.80 -1.14
CA ARG A 215 -19.94 -7.13 -1.26
C ARG A 215 -20.76 -7.25 -2.54
N GLU A 216 -20.86 -8.45 -3.10
CA GLU A 216 -21.64 -8.74 -4.32
C GLU A 216 -23.07 -8.18 -4.27
N GLY A 217 -23.76 -8.28 -3.12
CA GLY A 217 -25.11 -7.75 -2.94
C GLY A 217 -25.25 -6.22 -3.11
N LYS A 218 -24.14 -5.47 -3.08
CA LYS A 218 -24.09 -4.02 -3.30
C LYS A 218 -23.47 -3.62 -4.65
N ARG A 219 -23.32 -4.56 -5.58
CA ARG A 219 -22.76 -4.30 -6.92
C ARG A 219 -23.39 -3.11 -7.62
N LYS A 220 -24.73 -3.08 -7.71
CA LYS A 220 -25.47 -2.02 -8.40
C LYS A 220 -25.27 -0.65 -7.73
N GLU A 221 -25.16 -0.61 -6.40
CA GLU A 221 -24.85 0.63 -5.68
C GLU A 221 -23.45 1.14 -6.04
N LEU A 222 -22.46 0.24 -6.10
CA LEU A 222 -21.10 0.62 -6.49
C LEU A 222 -21.04 1.09 -7.95
N GLU A 223 -21.77 0.43 -8.84
CA GLU A 223 -21.88 0.84 -10.24
C GLU A 223 -22.52 2.23 -10.37
N GLN A 224 -23.53 2.54 -9.55
CA GLN A 224 -24.10 3.89 -9.50
C GLN A 224 -23.09 4.93 -9.00
N VAL A 225 -22.35 4.63 -7.92
CA VAL A 225 -21.28 5.52 -7.42
C VAL A 225 -20.26 5.80 -8.52
N ILE A 226 -19.85 4.78 -9.28
CA ILE A 226 -18.91 4.92 -10.39
C ILE A 226 -19.51 5.74 -11.53
N ALA A 227 -20.77 5.50 -11.90
CA ALA A 227 -21.46 6.29 -12.91
C ALA A 227 -21.51 7.78 -12.52
N ASP A 228 -21.78 8.08 -11.25
CA ASP A 228 -21.78 9.45 -10.72
C ASP A 228 -20.39 10.11 -10.78
N LEU A 229 -19.32 9.31 -10.62
CA LEU A 229 -17.93 9.79 -10.78
C LEU A 229 -17.68 10.25 -12.22
N PHE A 230 -18.01 9.41 -13.21
CA PHE A 230 -17.86 9.71 -14.63
C PHE A 230 -18.79 10.82 -15.11
N ALA A 231 -19.97 10.97 -14.51
CA ALA A 231 -20.92 12.03 -14.89
C ALA A 231 -20.43 13.44 -14.52
N ARG A 232 -19.43 13.57 -13.64
CA ARG A 232 -18.92 14.87 -13.17
C ARG A 232 -17.39 14.87 -13.07
N PRO A 233 -16.65 14.70 -14.18
CA PRO A 233 -15.18 14.53 -14.14
C PRO A 233 -14.47 15.76 -13.54
N GLU A 234 -14.98 16.96 -13.79
CA GLU A 234 -14.39 18.21 -13.29
C GLU A 234 -14.39 18.35 -11.75
N VAL A 235 -15.33 17.70 -11.06
CA VAL A 235 -15.38 17.72 -9.59
C VAL A 235 -14.75 16.47 -8.97
N ASN A 236 -14.56 15.42 -9.77
CA ASN A 236 -14.01 14.13 -9.36
C ASN A 236 -12.56 13.94 -9.84
N LYS A 237 -11.84 15.04 -10.07
CA LYS A 237 -10.42 15.05 -10.43
C LYS A 237 -9.52 15.14 -9.20
N TYR A 238 -8.26 14.76 -9.38
CA TYR A 238 -7.20 15.00 -8.42
C TYR A 238 -6.25 16.05 -8.92
N SER A 239 -5.86 16.99 -8.08
CA SER A 239 -4.84 17.97 -8.45
C SER A 239 -3.47 17.49 -7.99
N VAL A 240 -2.43 17.92 -8.69
CA VAL A 240 -1.04 17.80 -8.23
C VAL A 240 -0.45 19.18 -7.93
N THR A 241 0.65 19.23 -7.17
CA THR A 241 1.20 20.49 -6.65
C THR A 241 1.71 21.46 -7.73
N ASP A 242 1.89 21.02 -8.98
CA ASP A 242 2.25 21.88 -10.12
C ASP A 242 1.03 22.47 -10.85
N GLY A 243 -0.19 22.21 -10.36
CA GLY A 243 -1.44 22.73 -10.92
C GLY A 243 -2.03 21.88 -12.04
N ARG A 244 -1.40 20.77 -12.44
CA ARG A 244 -2.06 19.80 -13.33
C ARG A 244 -3.17 19.07 -12.59
N ASP A 245 -4.19 18.69 -13.34
CA ASP A 245 -5.27 17.82 -12.88
C ASP A 245 -5.12 16.44 -13.53
N LEU A 246 -5.24 15.40 -12.71
CA LEU A 246 -5.37 14.02 -13.15
C LEU A 246 -6.87 13.72 -13.27
N MET A 247 -7.28 13.33 -14.48
CA MET A 247 -8.67 13.14 -14.86
C MET A 247 -9.00 11.66 -14.91
N LEU A 248 -10.25 11.31 -14.61
CA LEU A 248 -10.71 9.93 -14.67
C LEU A 248 -10.62 9.42 -16.13
N SER A 249 -9.93 8.31 -16.35
CA SER A 249 -9.64 7.77 -17.68
C SER A 249 -10.76 6.88 -18.19
N GLU A 250 -11.46 7.34 -19.23
CA GLU A 250 -12.42 6.52 -19.96
C GLU A 250 -11.74 5.44 -20.82
N GLU A 251 -10.54 5.72 -21.34
CA GLU A 251 -9.77 4.80 -22.18
C GLU A 251 -9.34 3.54 -21.42
N ILE A 252 -8.83 3.71 -20.19
CA ILE A 252 -8.48 2.58 -19.33
C ILE A 252 -9.74 1.86 -18.85
N GLY A 253 -10.83 2.61 -18.67
CA GLY A 253 -12.10 2.13 -18.19
C GLY A 253 -12.04 1.61 -16.74
N VAL A 254 -13.07 0.85 -16.37
CA VAL A 254 -13.20 0.26 -15.04
C VAL A 254 -12.78 -1.19 -15.08
N LYS A 255 -11.74 -1.55 -14.33
CA LYS A 255 -11.36 -2.96 -14.15
C LYS A 255 -12.14 -3.55 -13.00
N GLU A 256 -12.51 -4.83 -13.13
CA GLU A 256 -13.16 -5.57 -12.04
C GLU A 256 -12.36 -6.82 -11.72
N TRP A 257 -12.26 -7.11 -10.42
CA TRP A 257 -11.88 -8.42 -9.94
C TRP A 257 -12.64 -8.76 -8.67
N GLN A 258 -12.55 -10.03 -8.26
CA GLN A 258 -13.36 -10.57 -7.18
C GLN A 258 -12.54 -11.47 -6.27
N TRP A 259 -12.98 -11.60 -5.03
CA TRP A 259 -12.40 -12.55 -4.08
C TRP A 259 -13.40 -12.91 -2.99
N ASP A 260 -13.18 -14.04 -2.32
CA ASP A 260 -14.01 -14.47 -1.20
C ASP A 260 -13.41 -13.99 0.12
N GLY A 261 -14.10 -13.03 0.73
CA GLY A 261 -13.74 -12.39 2.00
C GLY A 261 -14.54 -12.94 3.18
N PRO A 262 -14.14 -12.64 4.42
CA PRO A 262 -14.79 -13.20 5.61
C PRO A 262 -16.16 -12.57 5.88
N THR A 263 -17.11 -13.36 6.40
CA THR A 263 -18.40 -12.86 6.93
C THR A 263 -18.30 -12.37 8.38
N VAL A 264 -17.17 -12.59 9.04
CA VAL A 264 -16.96 -12.26 10.44
C VAL A 264 -15.62 -11.58 10.65
N PHE A 265 -15.59 -10.60 11.54
CA PHE A 265 -14.37 -9.85 11.85
C PHE A 265 -14.00 -9.98 13.32
N ALA A 266 -12.79 -10.44 13.60
CA ALA A 266 -12.22 -10.53 14.93
C ALA A 266 -11.82 -9.14 15.44
N LYS A 267 -12.22 -8.80 16.67
CA LYS A 267 -11.64 -7.65 17.37
C LYS A 267 -10.32 -8.08 18.02
N ALA A 268 -9.26 -7.30 17.81
CA ALA A 268 -7.94 -7.55 18.40
C ALA A 268 -7.98 -7.73 19.95
N ALA A 269 -8.93 -7.10 20.63
CA ALA A 269 -9.05 -7.11 22.09
C ALA A 269 -10.14 -8.04 22.67
N LYS A 270 -11.05 -8.59 21.85
CA LYS A 270 -12.17 -9.41 22.34
C LYS A 270 -12.21 -10.72 21.54
N ARG A 271 -12.17 -11.87 22.22
CA ARG A 271 -12.32 -13.23 21.65
C ARG A 271 -13.69 -13.49 20.97
N ARG A 272 -14.45 -12.44 20.63
CA ARG A 272 -15.75 -12.50 19.96
C ARG A 272 -15.61 -11.84 18.59
N SER A 273 -15.93 -12.61 17.56
CA SER A 273 -16.07 -12.13 16.19
C SER A 273 -17.38 -11.36 16.04
N ASN A 274 -17.35 -10.20 15.40
CA ASN A 274 -18.56 -9.49 15.01
C ASN A 274 -19.13 -10.14 13.74
N LYS A 275 -20.31 -10.74 13.85
CA LYS A 275 -21.19 -11.03 12.70
C LYS A 275 -22.16 -9.86 12.57
N TYR A 276 -22.38 -9.40 11.34
CA TYR A 276 -23.26 -8.27 11.07
C TYR A 276 -24.58 -8.79 10.46
N PRO A 277 -25.74 -8.18 10.77
CA PRO A 277 -27.05 -8.71 10.34
C PRO A 277 -27.21 -8.85 8.83
N HIS A 278 -26.52 -8.00 8.05
CA HIS A 278 -26.57 -8.02 6.59
C HIS A 278 -25.58 -8.98 5.93
N HIS A 279 -24.78 -9.73 6.70
CA HIS A 279 -23.89 -10.76 6.17
C HIS A 279 -24.66 -12.08 5.96
N PRO A 280 -24.34 -12.86 4.91
CA PRO A 280 -24.96 -14.15 4.68
C PRO A 280 -24.59 -15.16 5.77
N GLU A 281 -25.34 -16.26 5.82
CA GLU A 281 -24.94 -17.45 6.54
C GLU A 281 -23.73 -18.10 5.86
N GLY A 282 -22.68 -18.42 6.63
CA GLY A 282 -21.42 -18.95 6.11
C GLY A 282 -20.20 -18.23 6.69
N LEU A 283 -19.00 -18.70 6.33
CA LEU A 283 -17.72 -18.11 6.75
C LEU A 283 -17.18 -17.08 5.73
N GLU A 284 -17.72 -17.10 4.52
CA GLU A 284 -17.22 -16.33 3.39
C GLU A 284 -18.36 -15.67 2.63
N MET A 285 -18.05 -14.53 2.02
CA MET A 285 -18.95 -13.86 1.08
C MET A 285 -18.13 -13.23 -0.05
N ARG A 286 -18.73 -13.18 -1.23
CA ARG A 286 -18.11 -12.66 -2.43
C ARG A 286 -17.95 -11.15 -2.34
N TYR A 287 -16.71 -10.70 -2.48
CA TYR A 287 -16.34 -9.30 -2.59
C TYR A 287 -16.05 -8.99 -4.05
N ILE A 288 -16.40 -7.78 -4.44
CA ILE A 288 -16.10 -7.20 -5.74
C ILE A 288 -15.21 -5.99 -5.53
N VAL A 289 -14.24 -5.81 -6.41
CA VAL A 289 -13.36 -4.65 -6.43
C VAL A 289 -13.43 -4.05 -7.81
N LYS A 290 -13.77 -2.77 -7.88
CA LYS A 290 -13.72 -1.97 -9.10
C LYS A 290 -12.53 -1.03 -9.01
N GLU A 291 -11.68 -1.04 -10.04
CA GLU A 291 -10.52 -0.17 -10.13
C GLU A 291 -10.77 0.94 -11.15
N LEU A 292 -10.58 2.17 -10.70
CA LEU A 292 -10.66 3.39 -11.50
C LEU A 292 -9.28 4.02 -11.59
N THR A 293 -8.96 4.64 -12.72
CA THR A 293 -7.64 5.24 -12.94
C THR A 293 -7.77 6.71 -13.32
N TRP A 294 -6.99 7.57 -12.67
CA TRP A 294 -6.79 8.98 -13.02
C TRP A 294 -5.39 9.17 -13.58
N ILE A 295 -5.28 9.86 -14.71
CA ILE A 295 -4.04 10.21 -15.42
C ILE A 295 -4.09 11.64 -15.96
#